data_AF-X1RH12-F1
#
_entry.id   AF-X1RH12-F1
#
_cell.length_a   1.000
_cell.length_b   1.000
_cell.length_c   1.000
_cell.angle_alpha   90.00
_cell.angle_beta   90.00
_cell.angle_gamma   90.00
#
_symmetry.space_group_name_H-M   'P 1'
#
loop_
_entity.id
_entity.type
_entity.pdbx_description
1 polymer ?
#
loop_
_entity_poly.entity_id
_entity_poly.type
_entity_poly.pdbx_seq_one_letter_code
_entity_poly.pdbx_strand_id
1 'polypeptide(L)' 'MEEEGGKVVLTLTLVDRLEGGRENLEEKGYKFISLLTRDDLLK' A
#
# COMPACT_ATOMS: atom_id res chain seq x y z
N MET A 1 -6.08 -6.60 14.76
CA MET A 1 -5.82 -5.16 14.50
C MET A 1 -7.10 -4.36 14.54
N GLU A 2 -7.83 -4.14 13.44
CA GLU A 2 -9.05 -3.30 13.48
C GLU A 2 -10.20 -3.96 14.24
N GLU A 3 -10.38 -5.28 14.10
CA GLU A 3 -11.33 -6.07 14.90
C GLU A 3 -11.02 -6.08 16.40
N GLU A 4 -9.78 -5.75 16.78
CA GLU A 4 -9.31 -5.66 18.16
C GLU A 4 -9.29 -4.19 18.66
N GLY A 5 -9.86 -3.25 17.89
CA GLY A 5 -9.94 -1.83 18.24
C GLY A 5 -8.72 -0.98 17.82
N GLY A 6 -7.74 -1.58 17.13
CA GLY A 6 -6.63 -0.85 16.52
C GLY A 6 -7.06 -0.02 15.31
N LYS A 7 -6.31 1.03 14.98
CA LYS A 7 -6.55 1.88 13.80
C LYS A 7 -5.38 1.77 12.83
N VAL A 8 -5.65 1.41 11.58
CA VAL A 8 -4.63 1.46 10.53
C VAL A 8 -4.41 2.92 10.12
N VAL A 9 -3.22 3.45 10.40
CA VAL A 9 -2.86 4.85 10.08
C VAL A 9 -2.02 4.97 8.81
N LEU A 10 -1.37 3.88 8.41
CA LEU A 10 -0.50 3.80 7.23
C LEU A 10 -0.35 2.34 6.81
N THR A 11 -0.38 2.10 5.51
CA THR A 11 0.07 0.87 4.86
C THR A 11 1.35 1.18 4.08
N LEU A 12 2.35 0.31 4.19
CA LEU A 12 3.65 0.50 3.53
C LEU A 12 4.10 -0.81 2.88
N THR A 13 4.62 -0.71 1.67
CA THR A 13 5.29 -1.82 0.98
C THR A 13 6.71 -1.46 0.58
N LEU A 14 7.55 -2.47 0.40
CA LEU A 14 8.85 -2.30 -0.23
C LEU A 14 8.71 -2.05 -1.73
N VAL A 15 7.85 -2.81 -2.41
CA VAL A 15 7.66 -2.74 -3.86
C VAL A 15 6.17 -2.67 -4.18
N ASP A 16 5.77 -1.64 -4.92
CA ASP A 16 4.48 -1.55 -5.58
C ASP A 16 4.59 -2.03 -7.03
N ARG A 17 3.88 -3.11 -7.35
CA ARG A 17 3.96 -3.71 -8.69
C ARG A 17 3.14 -2.99 -9.75
N LEU A 18 2.36 -1.96 -9.37
CA LEU A 18 1.44 -1.23 -10.26
C LEU A 18 0.35 -2.14 -10.86
N GLU A 19 -0.20 -3.03 -10.03
CA GLU A 19 -1.21 -4.03 -10.40
C GLU A 19 -2.56 -3.82 -9.70
N GLY A 20 -2.86 -2.61 -9.25
CA GLY A 20 -4.14 -2.30 -8.57
C GLY A 20 -4.09 -2.41 -7.04
N GLY A 21 -2.97 -2.83 -6.45
CA GLY A 21 -2.85 -3.05 -5.01
C GLY A 21 -2.95 -1.76 -4.19
N ARG A 22 -2.33 -0.68 -4.66
CA ARG A 22 -2.41 0.65 -4.06
C ARG A 22 -3.84 1.18 -4.12
N GLU A 23 -4.42 1.14 -5.31
CA GLU A 23 -5.76 1.65 -5.61
C GLU A 23 -6.80 0.96 -4.74
N ASN A 24 -6.77 -0.37 -4.65
CA ASN A 24 -7.66 -1.15 -3.79
C ASN A 24 -7.57 -0.79 -2.30
N LEU A 25 -6.40 -0.35 -1.81
CA LEU A 25 -6.20 0.05 -0.42
C LEU A 25 -6.65 1.50 -0.19
N GLU A 26 -6.33 2.40 -1.10
CA GLU A 26 -6.73 3.80 -1.04
C GLU A 26 -8.25 3.98 -1.18
N GLU A 27 -8.90 3.18 -2.04
CA GLU A 27 -10.37 3.15 -2.15
C GLU A 27 -11.06 2.73 -0.85
N LYS A 28 -10.39 1.91 -0.02
CA LYS A 28 -10.85 1.53 1.31
C LYS A 28 -10.52 2.57 2.39
N GLY A 29 -9.90 3.68 2.03
CA GLY A 29 -9.53 4.78 2.92
C GLY A 29 -8.19 4.59 3.63
N TYR A 30 -7.40 3.57 3.27
CA TYR A 30 -6.07 3.38 3.84
C TYR A 30 -5.04 4.26 3.12
N LYS A 31 -4.22 4.97 3.90
CA LYS A 31 -3.04 5.67 3.34
C LYS A 31 -2.00 4.64 2.90
N PHE A 32 -1.42 4.82 1.72
CA PHE A 32 -0.44 3.90 1.16
C PHE A 32 0.88 4.61 0.78
N ILE A 33 2.02 3.98 1.07
CA ILE A 33 3.34 4.41 0.63
C ILE A 33 4.12 3.19 0.12
N SER A 34 4.87 3.35 -0.96
CA SER A 34 5.83 2.35 -1.45
C SER A 34 7.24 2.94 -1.51
N LEU A 35 8.26 2.15 -1.17
CA LEU A 35 9.65 2.57 -1.33
C LEU A 35 10.12 2.52 -2.80
N LEU A 36 9.69 1.49 -3.53
CA LEU A 36 10.00 1.29 -4.94
C LEU A 36 8.73 0.89 -5.69
N THR A 37 8.73 1.11 -6.99
CA THR A 37 7.74 0.59 -7.93
C THR A 37 8.38 -0.47 -8.84
N ARG A 38 7.55 -1.25 -9.54
CA ARG A 38 8.04 -2.18 -10.59
C ARG A 38 8.97 -1.47 -11.57
N ASP A 39 8.65 -0.23 -11.92
CA ASP A 39 9.38 0.53 -12.93
C ASP A 39 10.74 1.03 -12.41
N ASP A 40 10.95 1.08 -11.09
CA ASP A 40 12.26 1.34 -10.48
C ASP A 40 13.21 0.14 -10.58
N LEU A 41 12.65 -1.08 -10.65
CA LEU A 41 13.41 -2.33 -10.61
C LEU A 41 13.75 -2.90 -12.00
N LEU A 42 12.98 -2.55 -13.04
CA LEU A 42 13.10 -3.13 -14.37
C LEU A 42 13.86 -2.23 -15.37
N LYS A 43 14.78 -1.40 -14.88
CA LYS A 43 15.71 -0.63 -15.72
C LYS A 43 16.92 -1.44 -16.17
#